data_AF-U3U1Z3-F1
#
_entry.id   AF-U3U1Z3-F1
#
_cell.length_a   1.000
_cell.length_b   1.000
_cell.length_c   1.000
_cell.angle_alpha   90.00
_cell.angle_beta   90.00
_cell.angle_gamma   90.00
#
_symmetry.space_group_name_H-M   'P 1'
#
loop_
_entity.id
_entity.type
_entity.pdbx_description
1 polymer ?
#
loop_
_entity_poly.entity_id
_entity_poly.type
_entity_poly.pdbx_seq_one_letter_code
_entity_poly.pdbx_strand_id
1 'polypeptide(L)'
;MGELSRALHLPGQRSGESGSWDQVDKESPIPPNKGQSFFLKGVLENVIFQESGLAGSNRWWELRNRAGLWSDYLALLVLVLIAGALWLTSYSKNKAYLQEMAGKTPQVEQLGQQLERQGNGDLFALVPYLNTLLQLPKSADFSLEDPPLTRRMGLYRGTEVSDATRTLYDKALKQLLLPQVAQNITRWLRNDNGSDADYSYEALKAYQMLYQPKHYDGKFLHAWLMLNIARELPQNVTQQEVKQLAWHLQQLLETQIQSSPYAKDDALVKREQALINQMPLSQRV
;
A
#
# COMPACT_ATOMS: atom_id res chain seq x y z
N MET A 1 50.43 -39.85 15.52
CA MET A 1 51.26 -40.71 14.66
C MET A 1 52.45 -39.84 14.28
N GLY A 2 53.60 -39.95 14.95
CA GLY A 2 54.36 -41.19 15.05
C GLY A 2 55.20 -41.29 13.78
N GLU A 3 56.47 -41.63 13.97
CA GLU A 3 57.38 -42.19 12.98
C GLU A 3 58.50 -41.27 12.44
N LEU A 4 59.68 -41.52 13.04
CA LEU A 4 60.91 -41.94 12.35
C LEU A 4 61.89 -40.88 11.85
N SER A 5 62.64 -40.39 12.83
CA SER A 5 64.09 -40.25 12.74
C SER A 5 64.79 -41.55 12.33
N ARG A 6 65.29 -41.66 11.09
CA ARG A 6 66.45 -42.51 10.76
C ARG A 6 66.91 -42.34 9.32
N ALA A 7 68.07 -41.72 9.12
CA ALA A 7 69.11 -42.18 8.17
C ALA A 7 70.23 -41.14 8.10
N LEU A 8 71.23 -41.27 8.97
CA LEU A 8 72.57 -40.76 8.70
C LEU A 8 73.55 -41.66 9.46
N HIS A 9 73.85 -42.80 8.85
CA HIS A 9 75.03 -43.58 9.17
C HIS A 9 76.23 -42.83 8.58
N LEU A 10 77.12 -42.30 9.42
CA LEU A 10 78.44 -41.84 9.02
C LEU A 10 79.46 -42.94 9.36
N PRO A 11 80.22 -43.45 8.38
CA PRO A 11 81.22 -44.48 8.64
C PRO A 11 82.51 -43.88 9.23
N GLY A 12 83.03 -44.57 10.24
CA GLY A 12 84.43 -44.98 10.32
C GLY A 12 85.51 -43.88 10.27
N GLN A 13 85.84 -43.38 11.44
CA GLN A 13 87.09 -42.68 11.77
C GLN A 13 88.30 -43.51 11.31
N ARG A 14 89.04 -43.01 10.31
CA ARG A 14 90.39 -43.51 9.97
C ARG A 14 91.44 -42.54 10.51
N SER A 15 92.29 -43.11 11.34
CA SER A 15 93.52 -42.58 11.92
C SER A 15 94.48 -42.00 10.86
N GLY A 16 94.94 -40.78 11.10
CA GLY A 16 96.07 -40.17 10.40
C GLY A 16 96.79 -39.17 11.32
N GLU A 17 97.89 -39.63 11.91
CA GLU A 17 99.05 -38.85 12.40
C GLU A 17 98.78 -37.61 13.27
N SER A 18 98.41 -37.81 14.53
CA SER A 18 98.63 -36.81 15.60
C SER A 18 100.03 -37.01 16.19
N GLY A 19 101.05 -36.46 15.54
CA GLY A 19 102.43 -36.69 15.95
C GLY A 19 103.42 -35.64 15.47
N SER A 20 103.09 -34.35 15.55
CA SER A 20 104.10 -33.28 15.55
C SER A 20 103.41 -31.92 15.83
N TRP A 21 103.16 -31.61 17.10
CA TRP A 21 102.72 -30.26 17.51
C TRP A 21 103.74 -29.56 18.42
N ASP A 22 104.89 -30.18 18.66
CA ASP A 22 105.87 -29.70 19.65
C ASP A 22 107.13 -29.05 19.03
N GLN A 23 107.08 -28.74 17.73
CA GLN A 23 108.09 -27.92 17.07
C GLN A 23 107.41 -26.91 16.15
N VAL A 24 107.15 -25.72 16.69
CA VAL A 24 106.80 -24.55 15.88
C VAL A 24 107.79 -23.45 16.20
N ASP A 25 108.84 -23.37 15.40
CA ASP A 25 109.81 -22.27 15.39
C ASP A 25 109.21 -21.02 14.75
N LYS A 26 109.66 -19.86 15.22
CA LYS A 26 109.06 -18.53 14.95
C LYS A 26 109.34 -17.97 13.53
N GLU A 27 109.91 -18.77 12.62
CA GLU A 27 110.37 -18.32 11.30
C GLU A 27 109.55 -18.85 10.11
N SER A 28 108.35 -19.39 10.32
CA SER A 28 107.45 -19.82 9.22
C SER A 28 105.99 -19.43 9.51
N PRO A 29 105.42 -18.42 8.83
CA PRO A 29 104.00 -18.10 8.99
C PRO A 29 103.14 -19.19 8.33
N ILE A 30 102.12 -19.67 9.04
CA ILE A 30 101.08 -20.54 8.48
C ILE A 30 100.42 -19.79 7.31
N PRO A 31 100.37 -20.33 6.08
CA PRO A 31 99.74 -19.63 4.97
C PRO A 31 98.25 -19.41 5.26
N PRO A 32 97.67 -18.26 4.88
CA PRO A 32 96.25 -17.99 5.10
C PRO A 32 95.43 -19.02 4.34
N ASN A 33 94.58 -19.73 5.05
CA ASN A 33 93.65 -20.67 4.45
C ASN A 33 92.69 -19.85 3.56
N LYS A 34 92.85 -19.95 2.23
CA LYS A 34 91.88 -19.38 1.27
C LYS A 34 90.57 -20.14 1.48
N GLY A 35 89.70 -19.62 2.33
CA GLY A 35 88.34 -20.11 2.52
C GLY A 35 87.58 -20.00 1.20
N GLN A 36 87.59 -21.08 0.41
CA GLN A 36 86.80 -21.15 -0.81
C GLN A 36 85.34 -21.37 -0.41
N SER A 37 84.61 -20.26 -0.32
CA SER A 37 83.16 -20.24 -0.11
C SER A 37 82.46 -20.69 -1.39
N PHE A 38 82.42 -22.00 -1.65
CA PHE A 38 81.66 -22.57 -2.76
C PHE A 38 80.16 -22.66 -2.45
N PHE A 39 79.79 -22.73 -1.16
CA PHE A 39 78.40 -22.91 -0.73
C PHE A 39 77.62 -21.61 -0.57
N LEU A 40 78.18 -20.56 0.05
CA LEU A 40 77.39 -19.34 0.27
C LEU A 40 77.03 -18.67 -1.06
N LYS A 41 77.98 -18.64 -2.01
CA LYS A 41 77.70 -18.02 -3.30
C LYS A 41 76.60 -18.78 -4.06
N GLY A 42 76.70 -20.11 -4.14
CA GLY A 42 75.71 -20.93 -4.84
C GLY A 42 74.33 -20.93 -4.19
N VAL A 43 74.24 -20.96 -2.86
CA VAL A 43 72.95 -20.99 -2.14
C VAL A 43 72.26 -19.63 -2.15
N LEU A 44 73.00 -18.54 -1.93
CA LEU A 44 72.41 -17.19 -2.00
C LEU A 44 71.97 -16.87 -3.43
N GLU A 45 72.82 -17.14 -4.43
CA GLU A 45 72.59 -16.75 -5.83
C GLU A 45 71.55 -17.65 -6.54
N ASN A 46 71.64 -18.97 -6.39
CA ASN A 46 70.80 -19.90 -7.17
C ASN A 46 69.54 -20.39 -6.46
N VAL A 47 69.42 -20.25 -5.14
CA VAL A 47 68.24 -20.73 -4.38
C VAL A 47 67.49 -19.55 -3.78
N ILE A 48 68.17 -18.70 -3.00
CA ILE A 48 67.49 -17.59 -2.29
C ILE A 48 67.10 -16.45 -3.24
N PHE A 49 67.99 -16.05 -4.18
CA PHE A 49 67.68 -14.96 -5.11
C PHE A 49 66.84 -15.41 -6.33
N GLN A 50 66.98 -16.64 -6.81
CA GLN A 50 66.10 -17.21 -7.86
C GLN A 50 64.65 -17.43 -7.38
N GLU A 51 64.44 -17.82 -6.12
CA GLU A 51 63.08 -17.98 -5.56
C GLU A 51 62.49 -16.69 -4.95
N SER A 52 63.22 -15.57 -4.98
CA SER A 52 62.74 -14.27 -4.49
C SER A 52 61.49 -13.75 -5.24
N GLY A 53 61.17 -14.33 -6.40
CA GLY A 53 59.93 -14.06 -7.14
C GLY A 53 58.68 -14.76 -6.60
N LEU A 54 58.81 -15.80 -5.76
CA LEU A 54 57.67 -16.57 -5.21
C LEU A 54 57.04 -15.92 -3.96
N ALA A 55 57.80 -15.07 -3.27
CA ALA A 55 57.29 -14.21 -2.18
C ALA A 55 56.91 -12.80 -2.66
N GLY A 56 56.93 -12.55 -3.98
CA GLY A 56 56.48 -11.31 -4.56
C GLY A 56 54.97 -11.33 -4.73
N SER A 57 54.24 -10.51 -3.96
CA SER A 57 52.81 -10.33 -4.19
C SER A 57 52.57 -9.85 -5.64
N ASN A 58 51.68 -10.53 -6.36
CA ASN A 58 51.29 -10.15 -7.70
C ASN A 58 50.51 -8.83 -7.64
N ARG A 59 51.24 -7.71 -7.76
CA ARG A 59 50.70 -6.34 -7.75
C ARG A 59 49.55 -6.17 -8.74
N TRP A 60 49.60 -6.82 -9.89
CA TRP A 60 48.52 -6.77 -10.89
C TRP A 60 47.26 -7.50 -10.42
N TRP A 61 47.40 -8.63 -9.73
CA TRP A 61 46.28 -9.34 -9.12
C TRP A 61 45.66 -8.53 -7.96
N GLU A 62 46.50 -7.93 -7.11
CA GLU A 62 46.03 -7.03 -6.04
C GLU A 62 45.32 -5.79 -6.59
N LEU A 63 45.85 -5.17 -7.64
CA LEU A 63 45.23 -4.02 -8.31
C LEU A 63 43.89 -4.39 -8.94
N ARG A 64 43.80 -5.54 -9.63
CA ARG A 64 42.55 -6.03 -10.22
C ARG A 64 41.50 -6.37 -9.17
N ASN A 65 41.90 -7.02 -8.07
CA ASN A 65 40.99 -7.35 -6.97
C ASN A 65 40.49 -6.07 -6.27
N ARG A 66 41.38 -5.10 -6.03
CA ARG A 66 40.99 -3.78 -5.50
C ARG A 66 40.05 -3.06 -6.44
N ALA A 67 40.31 -3.05 -7.75
CA ALA A 67 39.44 -2.43 -8.74
C ALA A 67 38.03 -3.05 -8.76
N GLY A 68 37.93 -4.38 -8.65
CA GLY A 68 36.66 -5.10 -8.53
C GLY A 68 35.87 -4.71 -7.27
N LEU A 69 36.55 -4.66 -6.12
CA LEU A 69 35.91 -4.21 -4.87
C LEU A 69 35.42 -2.75 -4.98
N TRP A 70 36.23 -1.85 -5.54
CA TRP A 70 35.83 -0.45 -5.75
C TRP A 70 34.68 -0.30 -6.74
N SER A 71 34.61 -1.11 -7.79
CA SER A 71 33.46 -1.10 -8.71
C SER A 71 32.18 -1.59 -8.02
N ASP A 72 32.26 -2.59 -7.15
CA ASP A 72 31.12 -3.07 -6.37
C ASP A 72 30.64 -2.01 -5.38
N TYR A 73 31.56 -1.36 -4.66
CA TYR A 73 31.22 -0.24 -3.78
C TYR A 73 30.61 0.94 -4.54
N LEU A 74 31.13 1.26 -5.73
CA LEU A 74 30.58 2.31 -6.57
C LEU A 74 29.18 1.95 -7.08
N ALA A 75 28.97 0.70 -7.51
CA ALA A 75 27.67 0.21 -7.94
C ALA A 75 26.65 0.24 -6.79
N LEU A 76 27.04 -0.18 -5.59
CA LEU A 76 26.21 -0.08 -4.38
C LEU A 76 25.89 1.37 -4.03
N LEU A 77 26.87 2.28 -4.10
CA LEU A 77 26.66 3.71 -3.86
C LEU A 77 25.64 4.29 -4.85
N VAL A 78 25.80 4.00 -6.14
CA VAL A 78 24.88 4.45 -7.19
C VAL A 78 23.47 3.90 -6.93
N LEU A 79 23.35 2.62 -6.57
CA LEU A 79 22.05 2.00 -6.26
C LEU A 79 21.38 2.68 -5.06
N VAL A 80 22.12 2.98 -4.00
CA VAL A 80 21.60 3.71 -2.83
C VAL A 80 21.16 5.13 -3.21
N LEU A 81 21.93 5.83 -4.04
CA LEU A 81 21.56 7.18 -4.51
C LEU A 81 20.28 7.16 -5.37
N ILE A 82 20.14 6.18 -6.27
CA ILE A 82 18.94 6.01 -7.09
C ILE A 82 17.74 5.69 -6.19
N ALA A 83 17.89 4.74 -5.26
CA ALA A 83 16.82 4.40 -4.31
C ALA A 83 16.41 5.60 -3.45
N GLY A 84 17.38 6.39 -2.96
CA GLY A 84 17.13 7.61 -2.20
C GLY A 84 16.38 8.68 -3.02
N ALA A 85 16.77 8.89 -4.29
CA ALA A 85 16.09 9.82 -5.18
C ALA A 85 14.65 9.38 -5.49
N LEU A 86 14.44 8.09 -5.77
CA LEU A 86 13.10 7.51 -5.96
C LEU A 86 12.22 7.63 -4.70
N TRP A 87 12.82 7.45 -3.53
CA TRP A 87 12.11 7.57 -2.26
C TRP A 87 11.72 9.03 -1.94
N LEU A 88 12.65 9.99 -2.14
CA LEU A 88 12.38 11.42 -1.94
C LEU A 88 11.32 11.97 -2.91
N THR A 89 11.37 11.53 -4.18
CA THR A 89 10.36 11.90 -5.17
C THR A 89 8.99 11.32 -4.79
N SER A 90 8.92 10.04 -4.39
CA SER A 90 7.68 9.43 -3.89
C SER A 90 7.15 10.17 -2.66
N TYR A 91 8.01 10.49 -1.69
CA TYR A 91 7.62 11.22 -0.47
C TYR A 91 7.04 12.60 -0.78
N SER A 92 7.73 13.40 -1.61
CA SER A 92 7.26 14.75 -1.96
C SER A 92 5.93 14.73 -2.70
N LYS A 93 5.71 13.78 -3.62
CA LYS A 93 4.45 13.62 -4.36
C LYS A 93 3.30 13.14 -3.46
N ASN A 94 3.55 12.21 -2.54
CA ASN A 94 2.53 11.76 -1.57
C ASN A 94 2.19 12.87 -0.55
N LYS A 95 3.19 13.66 -0.13
CA LYS A 95 2.96 14.82 0.74
C LYS A 95 2.10 15.89 0.06
N ALA A 96 2.39 16.21 -1.21
CA ALA A 96 1.59 17.14 -1.99
C ALA A 96 0.13 16.67 -2.14
N TYR A 97 -0.08 15.36 -2.38
CA TYR A 97 -1.42 14.77 -2.41
C TYR A 97 -2.18 14.95 -1.09
N LEU A 98 -1.54 14.67 0.05
CA LEU A 98 -2.17 14.88 1.36
C LEU A 98 -2.48 16.36 1.62
N GLN A 99 -1.65 17.29 1.12
CA GLN A 99 -1.92 18.73 1.21
C GLN A 99 -3.11 19.17 0.35
N GLU A 100 -3.26 18.62 -0.86
CA GLU A 100 -4.44 18.86 -1.71
C GLU A 100 -5.73 18.46 -0.99
N MET A 101 -5.72 17.30 -0.35
CA MET A 101 -6.87 16.82 0.43
C MET A 101 -7.16 17.65 1.67
N ALA A 102 -6.11 18.06 2.39
CA ALA A 102 -6.26 18.96 3.52
C ALA A 102 -6.92 20.29 3.08
N GLY A 103 -6.62 20.77 1.86
CA GLY A 103 -7.29 21.92 1.27
C GLY A 103 -8.77 21.73 0.95
N LYS A 104 -9.22 20.51 0.67
CA LYS A 104 -10.64 20.17 0.40
C LYS A 104 -11.47 19.94 1.69
N THR A 105 -10.80 19.70 2.82
CA THR A 105 -11.46 19.38 4.10
C THR A 105 -12.37 20.50 4.61
N PRO A 106 -11.99 21.80 4.56
CA PRO A 106 -12.85 22.89 5.01
C PRO A 106 -14.17 22.98 4.24
N GLN A 107 -14.18 22.63 2.95
CA GLN A 107 -15.40 22.64 2.14
C GLN A 107 -16.40 21.58 2.63
N VAL A 108 -15.91 20.38 2.95
CA VAL A 108 -16.75 19.29 3.51
C VAL A 108 -17.30 19.71 4.87
N GLU A 109 -16.46 20.31 5.72
CA GLU A 109 -16.88 20.76 7.05
C GLU A 109 -17.94 21.86 6.98
N GLN A 110 -17.76 22.85 6.08
CA GLN A 110 -18.75 23.90 5.86
C GLN A 110 -20.10 23.35 5.38
N LEU A 111 -20.09 22.43 4.41
CA LEU A 111 -21.31 21.80 3.93
C LEU A 111 -21.99 20.96 5.02
N GLY A 112 -21.21 20.25 5.84
CA GLY A 112 -21.73 19.52 7.00
C GLY A 112 -22.42 20.44 8.01
N GLN A 113 -21.78 21.56 8.37
CA GLN A 113 -22.38 22.56 9.28
C GLN A 113 -23.62 23.23 8.69
N GLN A 114 -23.69 23.43 7.37
CA GLN A 114 -24.88 23.98 6.72
C GLN A 114 -26.06 23.01 6.81
N LEU A 115 -25.81 21.71 6.60
CA LEU A 115 -26.82 20.66 6.73
C LEU A 115 -27.37 20.57 8.16
N GLU A 116 -26.50 20.63 9.16
CA GLU A 116 -26.92 20.63 10.57
C GLU A 116 -27.84 21.82 10.90
N ARG A 117 -27.61 22.99 10.29
CA ARG A 117 -28.43 24.20 10.50
C ARG A 117 -29.75 24.19 9.75
N GLN A 118 -29.79 23.65 8.52
CA GLN A 118 -31.01 23.57 7.72
C GLN A 118 -32.01 22.55 8.26
N GLY A 119 -31.52 21.56 9.00
CA GLY A 119 -32.36 20.51 9.56
C GLY A 119 -32.69 19.42 8.54
N ASN A 120 -33.09 18.27 9.08
CA ASN A 120 -33.36 17.06 8.35
C ASN A 120 -34.67 17.16 7.56
N GLY A 121 -34.65 17.55 6.27
CA GLY A 121 -35.88 17.55 5.46
C GLY A 121 -35.75 17.55 3.94
N ASP A 122 -34.59 17.89 3.37
CA ASP A 122 -34.42 17.93 1.90
C ASP A 122 -33.38 16.91 1.42
N LEU A 123 -33.82 15.99 0.56
CA LEU A 123 -32.96 15.00 -0.09
C LEU A 123 -31.93 15.66 -1.02
N PHE A 124 -32.32 16.74 -1.69
CA PHE A 124 -31.46 17.40 -2.68
C PHE A 124 -30.37 18.24 -2.01
N ALA A 125 -30.64 18.81 -0.83
CA ALA A 125 -29.62 19.52 -0.04
C ALA A 125 -28.44 18.63 0.37
N LEU A 126 -28.63 17.31 0.46
CA LEU A 126 -27.57 16.35 0.78
C LEU A 126 -26.67 16.03 -0.42
N VAL A 127 -27.15 16.22 -1.66
CA VAL A 127 -26.44 15.82 -2.87
C VAL A 127 -25.07 16.50 -3.01
N PRO A 128 -24.94 17.83 -2.83
CA PRO A 128 -23.63 18.49 -2.87
C PRO A 128 -22.64 17.92 -1.85
N TYR A 129 -23.08 17.68 -0.62
CA TYR A 129 -22.24 17.11 0.44
C TYR A 129 -21.75 15.69 0.11
N LEU A 130 -22.66 14.81 -0.34
CA LEU A 130 -22.34 13.45 -0.74
C LEU A 130 -21.39 13.41 -1.95
N ASN A 131 -21.58 14.31 -2.91
CA ASN A 131 -20.68 14.47 -4.05
C ASN A 131 -19.27 14.91 -3.62
N THR A 132 -19.16 15.89 -2.72
CA THR A 132 -17.85 16.33 -2.22
C THR A 132 -17.14 15.21 -1.47
N LEU A 133 -17.84 14.42 -0.65
CA LEU A 133 -17.26 13.25 0.03
C LEU A 133 -16.76 12.20 -0.97
N LEU A 134 -17.52 11.90 -2.01
CA LEU A 134 -17.14 10.93 -3.03
C LEU A 134 -15.92 11.39 -3.85
N GLN A 135 -15.81 12.70 -4.09
CA GLN A 135 -14.71 13.29 -4.86
C GLN A 135 -13.49 13.61 -3.99
N LEU A 136 -13.61 13.53 -2.66
CA LEU A 136 -12.54 13.86 -1.72
C LEU A 136 -11.21 13.12 -1.98
N PRO A 137 -11.18 11.80 -2.24
CA PRO A 137 -9.92 11.11 -2.51
C PRO A 137 -9.37 11.42 -3.91
N LYS A 138 -10.20 11.86 -4.86
CA LYS A 138 -9.79 12.10 -6.25
C LYS A 138 -8.82 13.27 -6.30
N SER A 139 -7.66 13.05 -6.91
CA SER A 139 -6.69 14.09 -7.23
C SER A 139 -6.85 14.53 -8.69
N ALA A 140 -6.51 15.78 -9.00
CA ALA A 140 -6.41 16.23 -10.39
C ALA A 140 -5.16 15.67 -11.10
N ASP A 141 -4.13 15.28 -10.33
CA ASP A 141 -2.79 14.96 -10.83
C ASP A 141 -2.59 13.48 -11.20
N PHE A 142 -3.40 12.57 -10.68
CA PHE A 142 -3.28 11.13 -10.92
C PHE A 142 -4.55 10.35 -10.61
N SER A 143 -4.71 9.19 -11.27
CA SER A 143 -5.75 8.21 -10.96
C SER A 143 -5.34 7.36 -9.75
N LEU A 144 -6.27 7.17 -8.81
CA LEU A 144 -6.05 6.32 -7.64
C LEU A 144 -6.02 4.84 -8.03
N GLU A 145 -6.70 4.48 -9.11
CA GLU A 145 -6.82 3.14 -9.67
C GLU A 145 -5.53 2.70 -10.37
N ASP A 146 -4.83 3.64 -11.02
CA ASP A 146 -3.51 3.40 -11.63
C ASP A 146 -2.48 4.48 -11.22
N PRO A 147 -1.93 4.39 -9.99
CA PRO A 147 -0.94 5.35 -9.53
C PRO A 147 0.39 5.17 -10.28
N PRO A 148 1.06 6.25 -10.72
CA PRO A 148 2.33 6.14 -11.41
C PRO A 148 3.41 5.51 -10.52
N LEU A 149 4.35 4.79 -11.14
CA LEU A 149 5.44 4.11 -10.43
C LEU A 149 6.23 5.03 -9.49
N THR A 150 6.39 6.31 -9.86
CA THR A 150 7.05 7.34 -9.05
C THR A 150 6.38 7.56 -7.68
N ARG A 151 5.09 7.24 -7.52
CA ARG A 151 4.37 7.28 -6.24
C ARG A 151 4.37 5.94 -5.51
N ARG A 152 4.56 4.82 -6.22
CA ARG A 152 4.48 3.44 -5.69
C ARG A 152 5.78 2.90 -5.06
N MET A 153 6.84 3.71 -4.98
CA MET A 153 8.14 3.35 -4.38
C MET A 153 8.10 3.28 -2.83
N GLY A 154 7.10 2.59 -2.27
CA GLY A 154 7.02 2.22 -0.84
C GLY A 154 6.22 3.15 0.09
N LEU A 155 5.82 4.35 -0.36
CA LEU A 155 5.14 5.35 0.48
C LEU A 155 3.74 5.75 -0.02
N TYR A 156 3.15 4.97 -0.91
CA TYR A 156 1.84 5.30 -1.45
C TYR A 156 0.74 5.18 -0.38
N ARG A 157 0.11 6.31 -0.05
CA ARG A 157 -0.99 6.40 0.92
C ARG A 157 -2.38 6.51 0.29
N GLY A 158 -2.47 6.53 -1.04
CA GLY A 158 -3.73 6.74 -1.75
C GLY A 158 -4.77 5.63 -1.51
N THR A 159 -4.34 4.39 -1.28
CA THR A 159 -5.27 3.28 -0.94
C THR A 159 -5.93 3.49 0.41
N GLU A 160 -5.14 3.70 1.47
CA GLU A 160 -5.65 3.91 2.83
C GLU A 160 -6.60 5.11 2.90
N VAL A 161 -6.26 6.18 2.19
CA VAL A 161 -7.08 7.37 2.06
C VAL A 161 -8.39 7.08 1.32
N SER A 162 -8.33 6.39 0.18
CA SER A 162 -9.50 6.01 -0.60
C SER A 162 -10.45 5.15 0.24
N ASP A 163 -9.93 4.16 0.96
CA ASP A 163 -10.71 3.29 1.82
C ASP A 163 -11.36 4.06 2.99
N ALA A 164 -10.61 4.99 3.61
CA ALA A 164 -11.11 5.84 4.68
C ALA A 164 -12.24 6.76 4.18
N THR A 165 -12.04 7.44 3.05
CA THR A 165 -13.05 8.33 2.46
C THR A 165 -14.28 7.55 1.97
N ARG A 166 -14.09 6.35 1.41
CA ARG A 166 -15.21 5.47 1.04
C ARG A 166 -16.01 5.04 2.25
N THR A 167 -15.35 4.66 3.34
CA THR A 167 -16.01 4.30 4.59
C THR A 167 -16.81 5.48 5.16
N LEU A 168 -16.26 6.71 5.08
CA LEU A 168 -16.97 7.92 5.49
C LEU A 168 -18.19 8.19 4.60
N TYR A 169 -18.06 8.04 3.29
CA TYR A 169 -19.15 8.18 2.33
C TYR A 169 -20.28 7.18 2.61
N ASP A 170 -19.97 5.89 2.80
CA ASP A 170 -20.96 4.86 3.09
C ASP A 170 -21.68 5.12 4.43
N LYS A 171 -20.97 5.65 5.44
CA LYS A 171 -21.58 6.11 6.70
C LYS A 171 -22.51 7.30 6.48
N ALA A 172 -22.09 8.29 5.70
CA ALA A 172 -22.92 9.46 5.38
C ALA A 172 -24.21 9.06 4.66
N LEU A 173 -24.15 8.12 3.72
CA LEU A 173 -25.35 7.55 3.08
C LEU A 173 -26.31 6.93 4.11
N LYS A 174 -25.78 6.12 5.04
CA LYS A 174 -26.61 5.46 6.06
C LYS A 174 -27.15 6.39 7.14
N GLN A 175 -26.41 7.41 7.52
CA GLN A 175 -26.77 8.29 8.63
C GLN A 175 -27.57 9.52 8.19
N LEU A 176 -27.38 9.99 6.96
CA LEU A 176 -28.02 11.21 6.46
C LEU A 176 -29.08 10.90 5.39
N LEU A 177 -28.74 10.08 4.39
CA LEU A 177 -29.66 9.81 3.28
C LEU A 177 -30.76 8.80 3.66
N LEU A 178 -30.39 7.69 4.32
CA LEU A 178 -31.35 6.63 4.68
C LEU A 178 -32.52 7.12 5.58
N PRO A 179 -32.30 7.94 6.63
CA PRO A 179 -33.42 8.46 7.41
C PRO A 179 -34.37 9.33 6.58
N GLN A 180 -33.84 10.14 5.66
CA GLN A 180 -34.67 10.96 4.75
C GLN A 180 -35.48 10.10 3.80
N VAL A 181 -34.89 9.03 3.27
CA VAL A 181 -35.59 8.04 2.45
C VAL A 181 -36.73 7.42 3.27
N ALA A 182 -36.45 6.88 4.46
CA ALA A 182 -37.47 6.26 5.30
C ALA A 182 -38.62 7.20 5.68
N GLN A 183 -38.32 8.46 5.99
CA GLN A 183 -39.33 9.48 6.25
C GLN A 183 -40.19 9.78 5.02
N ASN A 184 -39.59 9.92 3.83
CA ASN A 184 -40.33 10.16 2.59
C ASN A 184 -41.23 8.98 2.21
N ILE A 185 -40.75 7.74 2.31
CA ILE A 185 -41.59 6.54 2.09
C ILE A 185 -42.77 6.54 3.06
N THR A 186 -42.53 6.85 4.34
CA THR A 186 -43.59 6.93 5.36
C THR A 186 -44.58 8.05 5.05
N ARG A 187 -44.11 9.22 4.58
CA ARG A 187 -44.93 10.35 4.19
C ARG A 187 -45.81 10.03 2.99
N TRP A 188 -45.26 9.44 1.93
CA TRP A 188 -46.03 9.06 0.75
C TRP A 188 -47.07 7.99 1.06
N LEU A 189 -46.73 6.99 1.88
CA LEU A 189 -47.71 6.01 2.35
C LEU A 189 -48.80 6.68 3.22
N ARG A 190 -48.43 7.64 4.06
CA ARG A 190 -49.39 8.34 4.92
C ARG A 190 -50.35 9.23 4.14
N ASN A 191 -49.87 9.84 3.07
CA ASN A 191 -50.64 10.76 2.23
C ASN A 191 -51.43 10.04 1.12
N ASP A 192 -51.23 8.73 0.97
CA ASP A 192 -52.04 7.93 0.06
C ASP A 192 -53.52 7.97 0.48
N ASN A 193 -54.37 8.17 -0.51
CA ASN A 193 -55.81 8.27 -0.37
C ASN A 193 -56.54 7.04 -0.93
N GLY A 194 -55.80 6.06 -1.46
CA GLY A 194 -56.38 4.85 -2.05
C GLY A 194 -57.08 5.08 -3.39
N SER A 195 -56.75 6.16 -4.11
CA SER A 195 -57.33 6.41 -5.44
C SER A 195 -56.81 5.47 -6.53
N ASP A 196 -55.59 4.95 -6.34
CA ASP A 196 -54.90 4.04 -7.25
C ASP A 196 -54.46 2.80 -6.47
N ALA A 197 -55.07 1.66 -6.79
CA ALA A 197 -54.85 0.38 -6.11
C ALA A 197 -53.41 -0.13 -6.28
N ASP A 198 -52.85 0.04 -7.48
CA ASP A 198 -51.49 -0.41 -7.81
C ASP A 198 -50.48 0.42 -7.02
N TYR A 199 -50.67 1.75 -7.01
CA TYR A 199 -49.84 2.65 -6.22
C TYR A 199 -49.91 2.34 -4.71
N SER A 200 -51.11 2.12 -4.18
CA SER A 200 -51.31 1.82 -2.75
C SER A 200 -50.56 0.54 -2.35
N TYR A 201 -50.64 -0.49 -3.21
CA TYR A 201 -49.94 -1.75 -2.99
C TYR A 201 -48.42 -1.58 -3.05
N GLU A 202 -47.91 -0.87 -4.05
CA GLU A 202 -46.48 -0.60 -4.20
C GLU A 202 -45.91 0.24 -3.05
N ALA A 203 -46.66 1.25 -2.58
CA ALA A 203 -46.29 2.10 -1.46
C ALA A 203 -46.18 1.29 -0.17
N LEU A 204 -47.19 0.45 0.10
CA LEU A 204 -47.17 -0.44 1.26
C LEU A 204 -46.03 -1.45 1.18
N LYS A 205 -45.77 -2.00 -0.02
CA LYS A 205 -44.66 -2.92 -0.28
C LYS A 205 -43.32 -2.23 0.00
N ALA A 206 -43.08 -1.04 -0.55
CA ALA A 206 -41.86 -0.27 -0.32
C ALA A 206 -41.63 0.03 1.17
N TYR A 207 -42.68 0.42 1.89
CA TYR A 207 -42.60 0.62 3.34
C TYR A 207 -42.22 -0.66 4.08
N GLN A 208 -42.86 -1.79 3.78
CA GLN A 208 -42.57 -3.06 4.46
C GLN A 208 -41.16 -3.59 4.18
N MET A 209 -40.60 -3.35 2.99
CA MET A 209 -39.24 -3.75 2.65
C MET A 209 -38.18 -3.14 3.58
N LEU A 210 -38.39 -1.92 4.07
CA LEU A 210 -37.48 -1.28 5.03
C LEU A 210 -37.48 -1.93 6.43
N TYR A 211 -38.50 -2.71 6.77
CA TYR A 211 -38.62 -3.39 8.07
C TYR A 211 -38.45 -4.90 7.98
N GLN A 212 -38.44 -5.46 6.77
CA GLN A 212 -38.35 -6.90 6.53
C GLN A 212 -37.14 -7.21 5.64
N PRO A 213 -35.95 -7.43 6.21
CA PRO A 213 -34.73 -7.72 5.47
C PRO A 213 -34.87 -8.89 4.47
N LYS A 214 -35.73 -9.87 4.76
CA LYS A 214 -35.98 -11.04 3.91
C LYS A 214 -36.67 -10.72 2.58
N HIS A 215 -37.45 -9.64 2.53
CA HIS A 215 -38.21 -9.24 1.35
C HIS A 215 -37.62 -7.98 0.69
N TYR A 216 -36.40 -7.59 1.09
CA TYR A 216 -35.77 -6.38 0.60
C TYR A 216 -35.36 -6.52 -0.87
N ASP A 217 -35.92 -5.65 -1.71
CA ASP A 217 -35.52 -5.50 -3.11
C ASP A 217 -35.04 -4.06 -3.34
N GLY A 218 -33.71 -3.89 -3.37
CA GLY A 218 -33.07 -2.59 -3.56
C GLY A 218 -33.39 -1.94 -4.90
N LYS A 219 -33.56 -2.73 -5.97
CA LYS A 219 -33.86 -2.20 -7.31
C LYS A 219 -35.29 -1.69 -7.38
N PHE A 220 -36.23 -2.44 -6.81
CA PHE A 220 -37.61 -1.99 -6.69
C PHE A 220 -37.71 -0.71 -5.87
N LEU A 221 -37.09 -0.66 -4.68
CA LEU A 221 -37.09 0.53 -3.83
C LEU A 221 -36.51 1.74 -4.55
N HIS A 222 -35.36 1.57 -5.21
CA HIS A 222 -34.72 2.65 -5.96
C HIS A 222 -35.64 3.17 -7.08
N ALA A 223 -36.20 2.29 -7.91
CA ALA A 223 -37.09 2.69 -9.01
C ALA A 223 -38.37 3.38 -8.51
N TRP A 224 -39.00 2.82 -7.48
CA TRP A 224 -40.21 3.37 -6.87
C TRP A 224 -39.95 4.73 -6.23
N LEU A 225 -38.80 4.89 -5.54
CA LEU A 225 -38.42 6.18 -4.95
C LEU A 225 -38.21 7.25 -6.02
N MET A 226 -37.49 6.91 -7.09
CA MET A 226 -37.22 7.85 -8.19
C MET A 226 -38.50 8.28 -8.91
N LEU A 227 -39.47 7.37 -9.07
CA LEU A 227 -40.78 7.70 -9.63
C LEU A 227 -41.53 8.71 -8.76
N ASN A 228 -41.55 8.52 -7.45
CA ASN A 228 -42.24 9.44 -6.52
C ASN A 228 -41.54 10.79 -6.37
N ILE A 229 -40.20 10.80 -6.36
CA ILE A 229 -39.42 12.04 -6.40
C ILE A 229 -39.74 12.84 -7.68
N ALA A 230 -39.87 12.16 -8.82
CA ALA A 230 -40.21 12.82 -10.08
C ALA A 230 -41.63 13.42 -10.09
N ARG A 231 -42.58 12.83 -9.35
CA ARG A 231 -43.94 13.35 -9.20
C ARG A 231 -44.00 14.62 -8.34
N GLU A 232 -43.14 14.73 -7.34
CA GLU A 232 -43.09 15.86 -6.40
C GLU A 232 -41.86 16.75 -6.61
N LEU A 233 -41.36 16.84 -7.85
CA LEU A 233 -40.08 17.51 -8.12
C LEU A 233 -40.16 19.02 -7.78
N PRO A 234 -39.28 19.53 -6.91
CA PRO A 234 -39.24 20.96 -6.61
C PRO A 234 -38.84 21.78 -7.85
N GLN A 235 -39.40 22.98 -8.01
CA GLN A 235 -39.14 23.84 -9.18
C GLN A 235 -37.68 24.33 -9.29
N ASN A 236 -36.92 24.27 -8.21
CA ASN A 236 -35.53 24.72 -8.13
C ASN A 236 -34.50 23.60 -8.40
N VAL A 237 -34.93 22.38 -8.71
CA VAL A 237 -34.03 21.23 -8.92
C VAL A 237 -33.72 21.01 -10.39
N THR A 238 -32.43 20.84 -10.69
CA THR A 238 -31.93 20.56 -12.03
C THR A 238 -31.96 19.06 -12.35
N GLN A 239 -32.02 18.72 -13.65
CA GLN A 239 -31.91 17.33 -14.11
C GLN A 239 -30.57 16.66 -13.73
N GLN A 240 -29.51 17.45 -13.52
CA GLN A 240 -28.22 16.93 -13.07
C GLN A 240 -28.28 16.48 -11.61
N GLU A 241 -28.91 17.26 -10.73
CA GLU A 241 -29.09 16.89 -9.32
C GLU A 241 -29.95 15.65 -9.16
N VAL A 242 -31.01 15.49 -9.97
CA VAL A 242 -31.83 14.27 -10.00
C VAL A 242 -30.99 13.04 -10.36
N LYS A 243 -30.12 13.14 -11.38
CA LYS A 243 -29.23 12.03 -11.76
C LYS A 243 -28.21 11.70 -10.68
N GLN A 244 -27.65 12.71 -10.03
CA GLN A 244 -26.71 12.53 -8.93
C GLN A 244 -27.38 11.86 -7.72
N LEU A 245 -28.59 12.31 -7.35
CA LEU A 245 -29.38 11.70 -6.29
C LEU A 245 -29.72 10.24 -6.62
N ALA A 246 -30.16 9.95 -7.86
CA ALA A 246 -30.43 8.60 -8.31
C ALA A 246 -29.21 7.69 -8.14
N TRP A 247 -28.03 8.16 -8.53
CA TRP A 247 -26.80 7.40 -8.36
C TRP A 247 -26.48 7.14 -6.88
N HIS A 248 -26.63 8.12 -6.00
CA HIS A 248 -26.42 7.93 -4.55
C HIS A 248 -27.44 6.98 -3.93
N LEU A 249 -28.71 7.06 -4.34
CA LEU A 249 -29.76 6.14 -3.92
C LEU A 249 -29.48 4.71 -4.37
N GLN A 250 -29.00 4.55 -5.60
CA GLN A 250 -28.53 3.27 -6.11
C GLN A 250 -27.42 2.70 -5.22
N GLN A 251 -26.41 3.51 -4.89
CA GLN A 251 -25.32 3.10 -4.00
C GLN A 251 -25.83 2.72 -2.60
N LEU A 252 -26.79 3.44 -2.05
CA LEU A 252 -27.35 3.11 -0.73
C LEU A 252 -28.22 1.84 -0.76
N LEU A 253 -29.14 1.75 -1.72
CA LEU A 253 -30.23 0.77 -1.70
C LEU A 253 -29.88 -0.55 -2.37
N GLU A 254 -29.04 -0.56 -3.41
CA GLU A 254 -28.74 -1.78 -4.17
C GLU A 254 -27.50 -2.52 -3.65
N THR A 255 -26.56 -1.83 -3.00
CA THR A 255 -25.30 -2.45 -2.57
C THR A 255 -25.44 -3.28 -1.29
N GLN A 256 -26.34 -2.87 -0.39
CA GLN A 256 -26.54 -3.51 0.91
C GLN A 256 -28.01 -3.46 1.32
N ILE A 257 -28.45 -4.48 2.04
CA ILE A 257 -29.78 -4.49 2.66
C ILE A 257 -29.81 -3.37 3.70
N GLN A 258 -30.74 -2.43 3.51
CA GLN A 258 -30.97 -1.35 4.45
C GLN A 258 -32.18 -1.67 5.33
N SER A 259 -32.17 -1.13 6.55
CA SER A 259 -33.32 -1.18 7.44
C SER A 259 -33.63 0.21 7.94
N SER A 260 -34.91 0.53 8.07
CA SER A 260 -35.35 1.83 8.59
C SER A 260 -34.71 2.09 9.95
N PRO A 261 -34.12 3.27 10.18
CA PRO A 261 -33.65 3.67 11.51
C PRO A 261 -34.81 4.00 12.47
N TYR A 262 -36.04 4.12 11.95
CA TYR A 262 -37.23 4.42 12.74
C TYR A 262 -37.99 3.15 13.13
N ALA A 263 -38.80 3.25 14.20
CA ALA A 263 -39.72 2.18 14.56
C ALA A 263 -40.84 2.03 13.52
N LYS A 264 -41.27 0.80 13.30
CA LYS A 264 -42.38 0.48 12.41
C LYS A 264 -43.69 1.01 12.99
N ASP A 265 -44.49 1.66 12.16
CA ASP A 265 -45.84 2.12 12.49
C ASP A 265 -46.85 1.05 12.05
N ASP A 266 -47.19 0.14 12.97
CA ASP A 266 -48.15 -0.93 12.70
C ASP A 266 -49.58 -0.42 12.47
N ALA A 267 -49.92 0.76 13.00
CA ALA A 267 -51.23 1.38 12.77
C ALA A 267 -51.34 1.86 11.32
N LEU A 268 -50.28 2.47 10.79
CA LEU A 268 -50.20 2.87 9.38
C LEU A 268 -50.34 1.66 8.45
N VAL A 269 -49.61 0.57 8.73
CA VAL A 269 -49.71 -0.66 7.92
C VAL A 269 -51.13 -1.22 7.92
N LYS A 270 -51.79 -1.29 9.08
CA LYS A 270 -53.17 -1.80 9.17
C LYS A 270 -54.16 -0.88 8.44
N ARG A 271 -53.98 0.43 8.50
CA ARG A 271 -54.80 1.41 7.79
C ARG A 271 -54.74 1.16 6.28
N GLU A 272 -53.54 1.06 5.73
CA GLU A 272 -53.35 0.84 4.29
C GLU A 272 -53.85 -0.53 3.83
N GLN A 273 -53.63 -1.58 4.63
CA GLN A 273 -54.21 -2.89 4.34
C GLN A 273 -55.74 -2.85 4.30
N ALA A 274 -56.38 -2.10 5.21
CA ALA A 274 -57.82 -1.93 5.20
C ALA A 274 -58.31 -1.16 3.97
N LEU A 275 -57.58 -0.11 3.54
CA LEU A 275 -57.89 0.66 2.33
C LEU A 275 -57.82 -0.23 1.08
N ILE A 276 -56.73 -0.98 0.91
CA ILE A 276 -56.55 -1.90 -0.23
C ILE A 276 -57.65 -2.99 -0.24
N ASN A 277 -58.02 -3.50 0.94
CA ASN A 277 -59.07 -4.52 1.07
C ASN A 277 -60.50 -4.00 0.81
N GLN A 278 -60.72 -2.68 0.74
CA GLN A 278 -62.01 -2.09 0.38
C GLN A 278 -62.18 -1.93 -1.14
N MET A 279 -61.11 -2.07 -1.93
CA MET A 279 -61.16 -1.91 -3.39
C MET A 279 -61.65 -3.19 -4.09
N PRO A 280 -62.45 -3.09 -5.17
CA PRO A 280 -62.99 -4.27 -5.86
C PRO A 280 -61.89 -5.16 -6.46
N LEU A 281 -62.09 -6.48 -6.43
CA LEU A 281 -61.12 -7.51 -6.85
C LEU A 281 -60.59 -7.32 -8.29
N SER A 282 -61.36 -6.67 -9.17
CA SER A 282 -60.95 -6.37 -10.55
C SER A 282 -59.81 -5.35 -10.67
N GLN A 283 -59.47 -4.66 -9.59
CA GLN A 283 -58.35 -3.70 -9.51
C GLN A 283 -57.19 -4.22 -8.65
N ARG A 284 -57.19 -5.50 -8.24
CA ARG A 284 -56.17 -6.09 -7.33
C ARG A 284 -55.15 -6.99 -8.04
N VAL A 285 -55.06 -6.94 -9.37
CA VAL A 285 -54.28 -7.89 -10.18
C VAL A 285 -53.29 -7.17 -11.09
#